data_AF-A0A811NRN2-F1
#
_entry.id   AF-A0A811NRN2-F1
#
_cell.length_a   1.000
_cell.length_b   1.000
_cell.length_c   1.000
_cell.angle_alpha   90.00
_cell.angle_beta   90.00
_cell.angle_gamma   90.00
#
_symmetry.space_group_name_H-M   'P 1'
#
loop_
_entity.id
_entity.type
_entity.pdbx_description
1 polymer ?
#
loop_
_entity_poly.entity_id
_entity_poly.type
_entity_poly.pdbx_seq_one_letter_code
_entity_poly.pdbx_strand_id
1 'polypeptide(L)'
;MDLLHYLVFLPGDVLIIAHHLATLFVLLTCRYLVRHGAYALLVLLLLDEVTSLLHNVWILVGIWRDQSPTAAHVYDALSPPFYVLYTLVRGVAGPLFLLKMTAFYLSGQAVDVIPWWVRISWILIVSTGI
;
A
#
# COMPACT_ATOMS: atom_id res chain seq x y z
N MET A 1 9.22 8.65 -8.30
CA MET A 1 8.79 9.89 -8.97
C MET A 1 7.78 10.63 -8.10
N ASP A 2 6.80 9.93 -7.54
CA ASP A 2 5.74 10.54 -6.72
C ASP A 2 6.25 11.25 -5.47
N LEU A 3 7.16 10.64 -4.70
CA LEU A 3 7.69 11.29 -3.49
C LEU A 3 8.33 12.66 -3.75
N LEU A 4 9.11 12.80 -4.83
CA LEU A 4 9.74 14.08 -5.18
C LEU A 4 8.69 15.10 -5.65
N HIS A 5 7.67 14.64 -6.37
CA HIS A 5 6.55 15.49 -6.77
C HIS A 5 5.81 16.03 -5.53
N TYR A 6 5.45 15.18 -4.57
CA TYR A 6 4.79 15.61 -3.33
C TYR A 6 5.67 16.57 -2.51
N LEU A 7 6.96 16.28 -2.36
CA LEU A 7 7.87 17.16 -1.59
C LEU A 7 8.01 18.57 -2.19
N VAL A 8 7.94 18.69 -3.52
CA VAL A 8 8.15 19.98 -4.21
C VAL A 8 6.85 20.74 -4.40
N PHE A 9 5.76 20.06 -4.78
CA PHE A 9 4.52 20.71 -5.21
C PHE A 9 3.39 20.64 -4.18
N LEU A 10 3.41 19.65 -3.28
CA LEU A 10 2.34 19.38 -2.30
C LEU A 10 2.92 19.05 -0.92
N PRO A 11 3.79 19.90 -0.33
CA PRO A 11 4.50 19.57 0.91
C PRO A 11 3.57 19.44 2.13
N GLY A 12 2.33 19.92 2.02
CA GLY A 12 1.29 19.77 3.05
C GLY A 12 0.74 18.36 3.17
N ASP A 13 0.94 17.49 2.17
CA ASP A 13 0.40 16.13 2.13
C ASP A 13 1.29 15.14 2.89
N VAL A 14 1.54 15.46 4.17
CA VAL A 14 2.50 14.77 5.04
C VAL A 14 2.21 13.27 5.15
N LEU A 15 0.94 12.86 5.12
CA LEU A 15 0.56 11.45 5.21
C LEU A 15 1.05 10.63 4.01
N ILE A 16 0.88 11.17 2.79
CA ILE A 16 1.31 10.50 1.56
C ILE A 16 2.83 10.46 1.48
N ILE A 17 3.49 11.58 1.84
CA ILE A 17 4.96 11.66 1.91
C ILE A 17 5.51 10.63 2.91
N ALA A 18 4.93 10.55 4.11
CA ALA A 18 5.33 9.60 5.14
C ALA A 18 5.12 8.15 4.68
N HIS A 19 3.99 7.85 4.04
CA HIS A 19 3.72 6.52 3.47
C HIS A 19 4.78 6.12 2.42
N HIS A 20 5.14 7.02 1.50
CA HIS A 20 6.14 6.75 0.47
C HIS A 20 7.56 6.59 1.06
N LEU A 21 7.90 7.35 2.10
CA LEU A 21 9.15 7.17 2.83
C LEU A 21 9.20 5.81 3.55
N ALA A 22 8.09 5.41 4.16
CA ALA A 22 7.93 4.11 4.79
C ALA A 22 8.13 2.96 3.79
N THR A 23 7.42 2.97 2.66
CA THR A 23 7.56 1.92 1.63
C THR A 23 8.97 1.88 1.04
N LEU A 24 9.58 3.05 0.79
CA LEU A 24 10.97 3.15 0.33
C LEU A 24 11.96 2.58 1.36
N PHE A 25 11.81 2.90 2.65
CA PHE A 25 12.66 2.36 3.71
C PHE A 25 12.63 0.82 3.72
N VAL A 26 11.43 0.24 3.66
CA VAL A 26 11.29 -1.22 3.71
C VAL A 26 11.85 -1.87 2.44
N LEU A 27 11.67 -1.25 1.26
CA LEU A 27 12.28 -1.72 0.01
C LEU A 27 13.82 -1.67 0.04
N LEU A 28 14.40 -0.56 0.52
CA LEU A 28 15.85 -0.39 0.57
C LEU A 28 16.49 -1.37 1.55
N THR A 29 15.89 -1.56 2.72
CA THR A 29 16.40 -2.52 3.71
C THR A 29 16.24 -3.97 3.24
N CYS A 30 15.15 -4.32 2.55
CA CYS A 30 15.00 -5.61 1.87
C CYS A 30 16.09 -5.83 0.80
N ARG A 31 16.33 -4.84 -0.07
CA ARG A 31 17.20 -5.01 -1.25
C ARG A 31 18.68 -4.94 -0.93
N TYR A 32 19.09 -4.01 -0.07
CA TYR A 32 20.49 -3.64 0.11
C TYR A 32 21.08 -4.08 1.45
N LEU A 33 20.25 -4.17 2.51
CA LEU A 33 20.73 -4.57 3.83
C LEU A 33 20.64 -6.07 4.05
N VAL A 34 19.45 -6.65 3.85
CA VAL A 34 19.19 -8.05 4.20
C VAL A 34 19.24 -8.97 2.98
N ARG A 35 18.89 -8.47 1.79
CA ARG A 35 18.71 -9.26 0.54
C ARG A 35 17.66 -10.38 0.66
N HIS A 36 16.76 -10.29 1.64
CA HIS A 36 15.63 -11.18 1.87
C HIS A 36 14.39 -10.37 2.27
N GLY A 37 13.21 -11.00 2.25
CA GLY A 37 11.95 -10.36 2.65
C GLY A 37 11.15 -9.70 1.52
N ALA A 38 11.70 -9.65 0.30
CA ALA A 38 11.03 -9.03 -0.85
C ALA A 38 9.65 -9.62 -1.15
N TYR A 39 9.44 -10.92 -0.93
CA TYR A 39 8.16 -11.58 -1.19
C TYR A 39 6.99 -10.91 -0.45
N ALA A 40 7.14 -10.65 0.85
CA ALA A 40 6.06 -10.06 1.64
C ALA A 40 5.69 -8.65 1.13
N LEU A 41 6.70 -7.87 0.74
CA LEU A 41 6.48 -6.55 0.15
C LEU A 41 5.81 -6.62 -1.21
N LEU A 42 6.26 -7.51 -2.08
CA LEU A 42 5.71 -7.63 -3.43
C LEU A 42 4.24 -8.05 -3.39
N VAL A 43 3.85 -8.91 -2.45
CA VAL A 43 2.43 -9.27 -2.25
C VAL A 43 1.62 -8.06 -1.80
N LEU A 44 2.11 -7.29 -0.82
CA LEU A 44 1.41 -6.09 -0.36
C LEU A 44 1.30 -5.01 -1.45
N LEU A 45 2.36 -4.80 -2.23
CA LEU A 45 2.35 -3.90 -3.38
C LEU A 45 1.40 -4.37 -4.48
N LEU A 46 1.31 -5.67 -4.72
CA LEU A 46 0.36 -6.22 -5.68
C LEU A 46 -1.09 -6.00 -5.21
N LEU A 47 -1.38 -6.24 -3.93
CA LEU A 47 -2.70 -5.95 -3.36
C LEU A 47 -3.04 -4.46 -3.49
N ASP A 48 -2.05 -3.59 -3.28
CA ASP A 48 -2.18 -2.16 -3.49
C ASP A 48 -2.56 -1.83 -4.96
N GLU A 49 -1.75 -2.34 -5.89
CA GLU A 49 -1.85 -2.08 -7.33
C GLU A 49 -3.16 -2.58 -7.95
N VAL A 50 -3.68 -3.73 -7.52
CA VAL A 50 -4.96 -4.27 -8.01
C VAL A 50 -6.11 -3.31 -7.72
N THR A 51 -6.03 -2.52 -6.65
CA THR A 51 -7.03 -1.50 -6.33
C THR A 51 -6.75 -0.14 -6.98
N SER A 52 -5.48 0.14 -7.34
CA SER A 52 -5.01 1.44 -7.84
C SER A 52 -5.74 1.90 -9.10
N LEU A 53 -5.84 1.04 -10.13
CA LEU A 53 -6.49 1.41 -11.40
C LEU A 53 -7.95 1.84 -11.16
N LEU A 54 -8.72 1.01 -10.45
CA LEU A 54 -10.13 1.29 -10.18
C LEU A 54 -10.27 2.53 -9.30
N HIS A 55 -9.41 2.69 -8.30
CA HIS A 55 -9.40 3.87 -7.42
C HIS A 55 -9.16 5.15 -8.23
N ASN A 56 -8.14 5.18 -9.09
CA ASN A 56 -7.77 6.35 -9.87
C ASN A 56 -8.87 6.75 -10.86
N VAL A 57 -9.46 5.75 -11.54
CA VAL A 57 -10.60 6.00 -12.43
C VAL A 57 -11.79 6.52 -11.62
N TRP A 58 -12.11 5.89 -10.48
CA TRP A 58 -13.23 6.27 -9.63
C TRP A 58 -13.11 7.70 -9.08
N ILE A 59 -11.93 8.11 -8.61
CA ILE A 59 -11.68 9.50 -8.19
C ILE A 59 -11.81 10.46 -9.39
N LEU A 60 -11.20 10.13 -10.53
CA LEU A 60 -11.27 10.99 -11.72
C LEU A 60 -12.71 11.22 -12.17
N VAL A 61 -13.51 10.16 -12.31
CA VAL A 61 -14.92 10.31 -12.70
C VAL A 61 -15.75 10.98 -11.60
N GLY A 62 -15.38 10.82 -10.33
CA GLY A 62 -16.00 11.51 -9.20
C GLY A 62 -15.83 13.03 -9.24
N ILE A 63 -14.64 13.52 -9.59
CA ILE A 63 -14.37 14.96 -9.75
C ILE A 63 -15.21 15.57 -10.89
N TRP A 64 -15.45 14.80 -11.95
CA TRP A 64 -16.13 15.25 -13.17
C TRP A 64 -17.63 14.94 -13.19
N ARG A 65 -18.16 14.26 -12.17
CA ARG A 65 -19.53 13.72 -12.19
C ARG A 65 -20.60 14.80 -12.40
N ASP A 66 -20.42 15.98 -11.81
CA ASP A 66 -21.39 17.08 -11.87
C ASP A 66 -21.27 17.87 -13.20
N GLN A 67 -20.18 17.66 -13.94
CA GLN A 67 -19.87 18.35 -15.18
C GLN A 67 -20.19 17.52 -16.44
N SER A 68 -20.35 16.20 -16.31
CA SER A 68 -20.59 15.28 -17.43
C SER A 68 -21.54 14.14 -17.05
N PRO A 69 -22.68 13.98 -17.75
CA PRO A 69 -23.60 12.86 -17.53
C PRO A 69 -22.94 11.49 -17.73
N THR A 70 -21.96 11.40 -18.65
CA THR A 70 -21.20 10.17 -18.87
C THR A 70 -20.30 9.86 -17.67
N ALA A 71 -19.68 10.86 -17.06
CA ALA A 71 -18.86 10.68 -15.86
C ALA A 71 -19.70 10.21 -14.67
N ALA A 72 -20.90 10.77 -14.49
CA ALA A 72 -21.84 10.32 -13.46
C ALA A 72 -22.23 8.85 -13.65
N HIS A 73 -22.60 8.44 -14.87
CA HIS A 73 -22.96 7.05 -15.15
C HIS A 73 -21.79 6.08 -14.92
N VAL A 74 -20.57 6.45 -15.32
CA VAL A 74 -19.37 5.65 -15.06
C VAL A 74 -19.07 5.56 -13.56
N TYR A 75 -19.21 6.67 -12.82
CA TYR A 75 -19.02 6.70 -11.37
C TYR A 75 -20.01 5.77 -10.65
N ASP A 76 -21.30 5.83 -11.01
CA ASP A 76 -22.33 4.99 -10.41
C ASP A 76 -22.13 3.51 -10.74
N ALA A 77 -21.73 3.18 -11.97
CA ALA A 77 -21.45 1.81 -12.38
C ALA A 77 -20.17 1.24 -11.73
N LEU A 78 -19.13 2.08 -11.55
CA LEU A 78 -17.84 1.67 -10.99
C LEU A 78 -17.84 1.61 -9.46
N SER A 79 -18.71 2.37 -8.79
CA SER A 79 -18.75 2.45 -7.33
C SER A 79 -18.99 1.08 -6.65
N PRO A 80 -20.01 0.28 -7.01
CA PRO A 80 -20.22 -1.04 -6.38
C PRO A 80 -19.03 -2.00 -6.52
N PRO A 81 -18.47 -2.26 -7.72
CA PRO A 81 -17.31 -3.15 -7.84
C PRO A 81 -16.07 -2.57 -7.16
N PHE A 82 -15.87 -1.25 -7.18
CA PHE A 82 -14.78 -0.60 -6.47
C PHE A 82 -14.88 -0.84 -4.97
N TYR A 83 -16.03 -0.59 -4.33
CA TYR A 83 -16.20 -0.80 -2.89
C TYR A 83 -16.00 -2.26 -2.49
N VAL A 84 -16.52 -3.21 -3.28
CA VAL A 84 -16.33 -4.64 -3.02
C VAL A 84 -14.84 -5.01 -3.10
N LEU A 85 -14.16 -4.63 -4.19
CA LEU A 85 -12.75 -4.93 -4.38
C LEU A 85 -11.89 -4.27 -3.29
N TYR A 86 -12.15 -2.98 -3.01
CA TYR A 86 -11.43 -2.22 -2.00
C TYR A 86 -11.59 -2.85 -0.62
N THR A 87 -12.82 -3.21 -0.23
CA THR A 87 -13.09 -3.85 1.07
C THR A 87 -12.41 -5.22 1.17
N LEU A 88 -12.50 -6.05 0.14
CA LEU A 88 -11.87 -7.38 0.15
C LEU A 88 -10.35 -7.30 0.19
N VAL A 89 -9.76 -6.40 -0.59
CA VAL A 89 -8.30 -6.33 -0.73
C VAL A 89 -7.67 -5.56 0.43
N ARG A 90 -8.14 -4.35 0.71
CA ARG A 90 -7.59 -3.48 1.77
C ARG A 90 -8.13 -3.81 3.14
N GLY A 91 -9.42 -4.12 3.25
CA GLY A 91 -10.06 -4.40 4.54
C GLY A 91 -9.83 -5.83 5.05
N VAL A 92 -9.56 -6.78 4.16
CA VAL A 92 -9.43 -8.21 4.54
C VAL A 92 -8.09 -8.80 4.15
N ALA A 93 -7.74 -8.85 2.85
CA ALA A 93 -6.54 -9.54 2.39
C ALA A 93 -5.25 -8.93 2.94
N GLY A 94 -5.12 -7.59 2.91
CA GLY A 94 -3.99 -6.85 3.46
C GLY A 94 -3.76 -7.14 4.94
N PRO A 95 -4.75 -6.91 5.83
CA PRO A 95 -4.64 -7.20 7.26
C PRO A 95 -4.34 -8.67 7.56
N LEU A 96 -5.01 -9.61 6.88
CA LEU A 96 -4.71 -11.05 7.08
C LEU A 96 -3.28 -11.40 6.66
N PHE A 97 -2.78 -10.80 5.58
CA PHE A 97 -1.41 -10.99 5.15
C PHE A 97 -0.41 -10.38 6.14
N LEU A 98 -0.70 -9.18 6.67
CA LEU A 98 0.10 -8.55 7.72
C LEU A 98 0.20 -9.43 8.97
N LEU A 99 -0.91 -10.04 9.41
CA LEU A 99 -0.90 -10.95 10.57
C LEU A 99 -0.03 -12.18 10.31
N LYS A 100 -0.13 -12.78 9.12
CA LYS A 100 0.72 -13.92 8.73
C LYS A 100 2.20 -13.53 8.67
N MET A 101 2.51 -12.40 8.07
CA MET A 101 3.87 -11.86 7.99
C MET A 101 4.45 -11.59 9.39
N THR A 102 3.65 -10.98 10.27
CA THR A 102 4.04 -10.68 11.65
C THR A 102 4.32 -11.96 12.43
N ALA A 103 3.41 -12.94 12.36
CA ALA A 103 3.61 -14.24 12.99
C ALA A 103 4.89 -14.92 12.48
N PHE A 104 5.14 -14.90 11.16
CA PHE A 104 6.36 -15.47 10.57
C PHE A 104 7.63 -14.80 11.13
N TYR A 105 7.71 -13.46 11.13
CA TYR A 105 8.91 -12.75 11.60
C TYR A 105 9.15 -12.88 13.11
N LEU A 106 8.09 -13.06 13.90
CA LEU A 106 8.18 -13.29 15.35
C LEU A 106 8.43 -14.77 15.71
N SER A 107 8.05 -15.72 14.87
CA SER A 107 8.15 -17.18 15.14
C SER A 107 9.57 -17.73 15.26
N GLY A 108 10.58 -16.92 14.95
CA GLY A 108 11.97 -17.36 14.94
C GLY A 108 12.47 -17.88 13.59
N GLN A 109 11.58 -18.20 12.66
CA GLN A 109 11.94 -18.78 11.35
C GLN A 109 12.82 -17.88 10.47
N ALA A 110 12.83 -16.57 10.74
CA ALA A 110 13.65 -15.60 10.03
C ALA A 110 14.88 -15.10 10.81
N VAL A 111 15.17 -15.66 12.00
CA VAL A 111 16.22 -15.15 12.92
C VAL A 111 17.61 -15.24 12.32
N ASP A 112 17.92 -16.34 11.63
CA ASP A 112 19.26 -16.59 11.08
C ASP A 112 19.57 -15.72 9.86
N VAL A 113 18.54 -15.12 9.27
CA VAL A 113 18.63 -14.42 7.98
C VAL A 113 18.39 -12.92 8.13
N ILE A 114 17.51 -12.52 9.05
CA ILE A 114 17.06 -11.13 9.19
C ILE A 114 17.30 -10.64 10.63
N PRO A 115 18.12 -9.59 10.83
CA PRO A 115 18.34 -9.01 12.15
C PRO A 115 17.03 -8.63 12.84
N TRP A 116 16.97 -8.82 14.16
CA TRP A 116 15.73 -8.62 14.93
C TRP A 116 15.16 -7.21 14.78
N TRP A 117 16.00 -6.18 14.79
CA TRP A 117 15.57 -4.79 14.68
C TRP A 117 14.93 -4.49 13.32
N VAL A 118 15.43 -5.13 12.25
CA VAL A 118 14.86 -4.99 10.90
C VAL A 118 13.46 -5.60 10.86
N ARG A 119 13.30 -6.82 11.38
CA ARG A 119 12.00 -7.52 11.46
C ARG A 119 10.96 -6.68 12.20
N ILE A 120 11.32 -6.16 13.37
CA ILE A 120 10.42 -5.32 14.17
C ILE A 120 10.09 -4.02 13.43
N SER A 121 11.08 -3.38 12.81
CA SER A 121 10.85 -2.14 12.04
C SER A 121 9.87 -2.36 10.88
N TRP A 122 9.99 -3.47 10.15
CA TRP A 122 9.09 -3.79 9.04
C TRP A 122 7.68 -4.05 9.51
N ILE A 123 7.49 -4.82 10.59
CA ILE A 123 6.17 -5.07 11.18
C ILE A 123 5.51 -3.74 11.54
N LEU A 124 6.21 -2.86 12.27
CA LEU A 124 5.65 -1.59 12.71
C LEU A 124 5.29 -0.68 11.53
N ILE A 125 6.21 -0.50 10.58
CA ILE A 125 6.02 0.40 9.44
C ILE A 125 4.87 -0.07 8.54
N VAL A 126 4.83 -1.37 8.22
CA VAL A 126 3.76 -1.93 7.39
C VAL A 126 2.42 -1.88 8.13
N SER A 127 2.39 -2.11 9.45
CA SER A 127 1.16 -2.01 10.25
C SER A 127 0.57 -0.60 10.26
N THR A 128 1.42 0.43 10.26
CA THR A 128 0.97 1.83 10.19
C THR A 128 0.61 2.29 8.78
N GLY A 129 1.03 1.54 7.76
CA GLY A 129 0.86 1.90 6.35
C GLY A 129 -0.29 1.18 5.62
N ILE A 130 -0.92 0.19 6.27
CA ILE A 130 -2.14 -0.50 5.83
C ILE A 130 -3.37 0.27 6.32
#